data_AF-A0A9D1Z0B4-F1
#
_entry.id   AF-A0A9D1Z0B4-F1
#
_cell.length_a   1.000
_cell.length_b   1.000
_cell.length_c   1.000
_cell.angle_alpha   90.00
_cell.angle_beta   90.00
_cell.angle_gamma   90.00
#
_symmetry.space_group_name_H-M   'P 1'
#
loop_
_entity.id
_entity.type
_entity.pdbx_description
1 polymer ?
#
loop_
_entity_poly.entity_id
_entity_poly.type
_entity_poly.pdbx_seq_one_letter_code
_entity_poly.pdbx_strand_id
1 'polypeptide(L)'
;MSRAVPVLYRVVRRVAEGLLTLLIASVLIFGAMYVAPGSLVATLLGGPESVNAESIRAITEAYHLDEPFVVQYWYWLEGVLQGSFGRSYVYGLPVTTMLATRLET
;
A
#
# COMPACT_ATOMS: atom_id res chain seq x y z
N MET A 1 -41.06 -0.18 -15.90
CA MET A 1 -39.89 0.14 -15.03
C MET A 1 -39.13 -1.11 -14.53
N SER A 2 -39.17 -2.26 -15.23
CA SER A 2 -38.65 -3.55 -14.69
C SER A 2 -37.27 -4.01 -15.19
N ARG A 3 -36.53 -3.18 -15.94
CA ARG A 3 -35.20 -3.55 -16.49
C ARG A 3 -34.00 -2.96 -15.73
N ALA A 4 -34.22 -1.96 -14.88
CA ALA A 4 -33.13 -1.24 -14.19
C ALA A 4 -32.53 -2.06 -13.03
N VAL A 5 -33.36 -2.76 -12.26
CA VAL A 5 -32.95 -3.61 -11.13
C VAL A 5 -31.95 -4.71 -11.55
N PRO A 6 -32.16 -5.48 -12.65
CA PRO A 6 -31.19 -6.49 -13.08
C PRO A 6 -29.90 -5.91 -13.67
N VAL A 7 -29.87 -4.64 -14.11
CA VAL A 7 -28.63 -3.98 -14.56
C VAL A 7 -27.82 -3.50 -13.35
N LEU A 8 -28.47 -2.80 -12.41
CA LEU A 8 -27.82 -2.32 -11.18
C LEU A 8 -27.19 -3.48 -10.39
N TYR A 9 -27.93 -4.58 -10.23
CA TYR A 9 -27.41 -5.79 -9.57
C TYR A 9 -26.15 -6.33 -10.24
N ARG A 10 -26.10 -6.38 -11.58
CA ARG A 10 -24.93 -6.86 -12.32
C ARG A 10 -23.73 -5.93 -12.19
N VAL A 11 -23.95 -4.61 -12.20
CA VAL A 11 -22.88 -3.62 -12.01
C VAL A 11 -22.31 -3.74 -10.59
N VAL A 12 -23.17 -3.73 -9.57
CA VAL A 12 -22.73 -3.87 -8.17
C VAL A 12 -21.97 -5.17 -7.96
N ARG A 13 -22.47 -6.29 -8.51
CA ARG A 13 -21.78 -7.58 -8.41
C ARG A 13 -20.39 -7.54 -9.04
N ARG A 14 -20.25 -6.98 -10.24
CA ARG A 14 -18.95 -6.87 -10.91
C ARG A 14 -17.98 -5.95 -10.17
N VAL A 15 -18.46 -4.83 -9.65
CA VAL A 15 -17.64 -3.94 -8.83
C VAL A 15 -17.18 -4.65 -7.56
N ALA A 16 -18.07 -5.38 -6.88
CA ALA A 16 -17.72 -6.17 -5.70
C ALA A 16 -16.71 -7.29 -6.01
N GLU A 17 -16.90 -8.04 -7.10
CA GLU A 17 -15.94 -9.04 -7.59
C GLU A 17 -14.55 -8.41 -7.87
N GLY A 18 -14.53 -7.24 -8.51
CA GLY A 18 -13.30 -6.49 -8.77
C GLY A 18 -12.61 -5.99 -7.50
N LEU A 19 -13.36 -5.40 -6.57
CA LEU A 19 -12.85 -4.94 -5.28
C LEU A 19 -12.30 -6.11 -4.44
N LEU A 20 -12.98 -7.24 -4.43
CA LEU A 20 -12.50 -8.45 -3.76
C LEU A 20 -11.20 -8.95 -4.37
N THR A 21 -11.11 -8.95 -5.71
CA THR A 21 -9.89 -9.34 -6.43
C THR A 21 -8.73 -8.42 -6.06
N LEU A 22 -8.95 -7.10 -6.06
CA LEU A 22 -7.95 -6.11 -5.68
C LEU A 22 -7.52 -6.27 -4.22
N LEU A 23 -8.47 -6.53 -3.31
CA LEU A 23 -8.19 -6.74 -1.90
C LEU A 23 -7.34 -8.00 -1.66
N ILE A 24 -7.64 -9.10 -2.34
CA ILE A 24 -6.84 -10.32 -2.24
C ILE A 24 -5.43 -10.06 -2.81
N ALA A 25 -5.35 -9.44 -3.98
CA ALA A 25 -4.06 -9.11 -4.59
C ALA A 25 -3.23 -8.17 -3.70
N SER A 26 -3.83 -7.16 -3.07
CA SER A 26 -3.12 -6.24 -2.18
C SER A 26 -2.60 -6.94 -0.93
N VAL A 27 -3.38 -7.83 -0.31
CA VAL A 27 -2.90 -8.64 0.84
C VAL A 27 -1.72 -9.51 0.42
N LEU A 28 -1.77 -10.14 -0.75
CA LEU A 28 -0.67 -10.99 -1.25
C LEU A 28 0.60 -10.18 -1.53
N ILE A 29 0.48 -9.02 -2.19
CA ILE A 29 1.62 -8.15 -2.50
C ILE A 29 2.21 -7.58 -1.20
N PHE A 30 1.37 -7.10 -0.29
CA PHE A 30 1.80 -6.58 1.00
C PHE A 30 2.48 -7.68 1.83
N GLY A 31 1.89 -8.88 1.86
CA GLY A 31 2.49 -10.07 2.47
C GLY A 31 3.85 -10.43 1.91
N ALA A 32 3.99 -10.42 0.58
CA ALA A 32 5.27 -10.67 -0.08
C ALA A 32 6.34 -9.63 0.33
N MET A 33 5.97 -8.37 0.45
CA MET A 33 6.86 -7.30 0.93
C MET A 33 7.23 -7.47 2.41
N TYR A 34 6.27 -7.86 3.25
CA TYR A 34 6.48 -8.07 4.68
C TYR A 34 7.49 -9.19 4.97
N VAL A 35 7.48 -10.26 4.17
CA VAL A 35 8.44 -11.38 4.31
C VAL A 35 9.70 -11.23 3.46
N ALA A 36 9.78 -10.20 2.62
CA ALA A 36 10.89 -10.04 1.70
C ALA A 36 12.22 -9.89 2.47
N PRO A 37 13.28 -10.59 2.07
CA PRO A 37 14.60 -10.41 2.64
C PRO A 37 15.17 -9.05 2.21
N GLY A 38 15.05 -8.07 3.09
CA GLY A 38 15.50 -6.69 2.90
C GLY A 38 14.70 -5.79 3.83
N SER A 39 15.34 -5.17 4.83
CA SER A 39 14.60 -4.29 5.73
C SER A 39 14.24 -3.00 4.99
N LEU A 40 12.98 -2.56 5.10
CA LEU A 40 12.56 -1.23 4.63
C LEU A 40 13.53 -0.15 5.14
N VAL A 41 14.00 -0.32 6.37
CA VAL A 41 15.01 0.51 7.01
C VAL A 41 16.31 0.59 6.19
N ALA A 42 16.86 -0.52 5.71
CA ALA A 42 18.08 -0.53 4.91
C ALA A 42 17.86 0.13 3.53
N THR A 43 16.68 -0.05 2.92
CA THR A 43 16.32 0.60 1.66
C THR A 43 16.20 2.12 1.84
N LEU A 44 15.50 2.57 2.89
CA LEU A 44 15.31 3.99 3.17
C LEU A 44 16.60 4.71 3.59
N LEU A 45 17.53 4.01 4.23
CA LEU A 45 18.82 4.57 4.65
C LEU A 45 19.86 4.57 3.53
N GLY A 46 19.61 3.91 2.39
CA GLY A 46 20.53 3.91 1.24
C GLY A 46 21.65 2.86 1.32
N GLY A 47 21.48 1.81 2.14
CA GLY A 47 22.43 0.71 2.28
C GLY A 47 22.77 0.37 3.73
N PRO A 48 23.48 -0.75 3.99
CA PRO A 48 23.81 -1.19 5.34
C PRO A 48 24.77 -0.27 6.11
N GLU A 49 25.53 0.60 5.41
CA GLU A 49 26.58 1.44 6.02
C GLU A 49 26.05 2.73 6.66
N SER A 50 24.86 3.18 6.32
CA SER A 50 24.23 4.43 6.82
C SER A 50 23.26 4.19 7.99
N VAL A 51 23.27 2.97 8.55
CA VAL A 51 22.30 2.51 9.53
C VAL A 51 22.74 2.86 10.96
N ASN A 52 22.36 4.05 11.44
CA ASN A 52 22.45 4.39 12.87
C ASN A 52 21.19 3.91 13.62
N ALA A 53 21.35 3.40 14.85
CA ALA A 53 20.27 2.85 15.68
C ALA A 53 19.12 3.83 15.92
N GLU A 54 19.42 5.13 16.03
CA GLU A 54 18.41 6.18 16.17
C GLU A 54 17.53 6.30 14.91
N SER A 55 18.13 6.26 13.72
CA SER A 55 17.41 6.29 12.45
C SER A 55 16.56 5.03 12.24
N ILE A 56 17.04 3.86 12.67
CA ILE A 56 16.25 2.62 12.65
C ILE A 56 14.97 2.80 13.48
N ARG A 57 15.10 3.32 14.70
CA ARG A 57 13.96 3.51 15.60
C ARG A 57 12.96 4.51 15.03
N ALA A 58 13.45 5.64 14.53
CA ALA A 58 12.59 6.66 13.91
C ALA A 58 11.81 6.10 12.70
N ILE A 59 12.46 5.28 11.86
CA ILE A 59 11.79 4.63 10.72
C ILE A 59 10.83 3.53 11.20
N THR A 60 11.22 2.74 12.20
CA THR A 60 10.37 1.67 12.74
C THR A 60 9.06 2.25 13.26
N GLU A 61 9.15 3.32 14.04
CA GLU A 61 7.98 4.02 14.59
C GLU A 61 7.17 4.73 13.50
N ALA A 62 7.83 5.42 12.55
CA ALA A 62 7.15 6.13 11.48
C ALA A 62 6.40 5.21 10.50
N TYR A 63 6.83 3.95 10.37
CA TYR A 63 6.22 2.96 9.47
C TYR A 63 5.52 1.82 10.22
N HIS A 64 5.37 1.91 11.55
CA HIS A 64 4.73 0.89 12.40
C HIS A 64 5.33 -0.51 12.22
N LEU A 65 6.64 -0.60 11.96
CA LEU A 65 7.30 -1.87 11.60
C LEU A 65 7.38 -2.86 12.77
N ASP A 66 7.15 -2.40 14.00
CA ASP A 66 7.07 -3.19 15.22
C ASP A 66 5.66 -3.75 15.51
N GLU A 67 4.66 -3.35 14.73
CA GLU A 67 3.28 -3.80 14.91
C GLU A 67 2.97 -5.11 14.17
N PRO A 68 1.93 -5.86 14.55
CA PRO A 68 1.52 -7.06 13.83
C PRO A 68 1.14 -6.75 12.38
N PHE A 69 1.42 -7.69 11.47
CA PHE A 69 1.09 -7.62 10.04
C PHE A 69 -0.28 -7.03 9.74
N VAL A 70 -1.32 -7.50 10.44
CA VAL A 70 -2.71 -7.08 10.21
C VAL A 70 -2.91 -5.59 10.51
N VAL A 71 -2.21 -5.06 11.52
CA VAL A 71 -2.33 -3.65 11.91
C VAL A 71 -1.57 -2.77 10.91
N GLN A 72 -0.36 -3.17 10.51
CA GLN A 72 0.38 -2.48 9.44
C GLN A 72 -0.41 -2.43 8.13
N TYR A 73 -1.00 -3.56 7.74
CA TYR A 73 -1.84 -3.64 6.54
C TYR A 73 -3.08 -2.73 6.66
N TRP A 74 -3.69 -2.67 7.85
CA TRP A 74 -4.84 -1.81 8.09
C TRP A 74 -4.50 -0.32 7.93
N TYR A 75 -3.40 0.16 8.51
CA TYR A 75 -2.95 1.54 8.32
C TYR A 75 -2.71 1.89 6.86
N TRP A 76 -2.06 0.97 6.13
CA TRP A 76 -1.84 1.16 4.69
C TRP A 76 -3.16 1.20 3.92
N LEU A 77 -4.08 0.26 4.19
CA LEU A 77 -5.38 0.17 3.51
C LEU A 77 -6.25 1.39 3.79
N GLU A 78 -6.30 1.85 5.04
CA GLU A 78 -7.02 3.07 5.43
C GLU A 78 -6.51 4.28 4.65
N GLY A 79 -5.18 4.44 4.55
CA GLY A 79 -4.57 5.47 3.72
C GLY A 79 -5.03 5.39 2.27
N VAL A 80 -4.98 4.20 1.66
CA VAL A 80 -5.41 3.98 0.26
C VAL A 80 -6.87 4.34 0.06
N LEU A 81 -7.76 3.96 0.99
CA LEU A 81 -9.17 4.30 0.93
C LEU A 81 -9.43 5.82 1.03
N GLN A 82 -8.54 6.56 1.67
CA GLN A 82 -8.56 8.03 1.74
C GLN A 82 -7.84 8.70 0.55
N GLY A 83 -7.30 7.91 -0.40
CA GLY A 83 -6.54 8.40 -1.54
C GLY A 83 -5.05 8.67 -1.26
N SER A 84 -4.57 8.31 -0.07
CA SER A 84 -3.16 8.37 0.31
C SER A 84 -2.48 7.02 0.08
N PHE A 85 -1.76 6.90 -1.04
CA PHE A 85 -1.03 5.68 -1.41
C PHE A 85 0.35 5.56 -0.73
N GLY A 86 0.67 6.47 0.20
CA GLY A 86 1.96 6.54 0.85
C GLY A 86 3.08 7.15 -0.01
N ARG A 87 4.32 6.93 0.41
CA ARG A 87 5.54 7.43 -0.26
C ARG A 87 6.31 6.26 -0.86
N SER A 88 6.94 6.51 -2.01
CA SER A 88 7.90 5.59 -2.60
C SER A 88 9.09 5.39 -1.67
N TYR A 89 9.41 4.13 -1.36
CA TYR A 89 10.60 3.79 -0.57
C TYR A 89 11.91 4.03 -1.33
N VAL A 90 11.86 4.14 -2.66
CA VAL A 90 13.05 4.38 -3.50
C VAL A 90 13.29 5.87 -3.70
N TYR A 91 12.24 6.61 -4.07
CA TYR A 91 12.36 8.02 -4.43
C TYR A 91 11.97 8.98 -3.30
N GLY A 92 11.39 8.48 -2.23
CA GLY A 92 10.88 9.30 -1.13
C GLY A 92 9.72 10.22 -1.51
N LEU A 93 9.13 10.11 -2.70
CA LEU A 93 8.04 10.97 -3.19
C LEU A 93 6.66 10.34 -2.95
N PRO A 94 5.58 11.13 -2.84
CA PRO A 94 4.22 10.59 -2.79
C PRO A 94 3.93 9.74 -4.03
N VAL A 95 3.36 8.55 -3.83
CA VAL A 95 3.01 7.63 -4.92
C VAL A 95 1.98 8.27 -5.85
N THR A 96 1.05 9.07 -5.31
CA THR A 96 0.06 9.83 -6.10
C THR A 96 0.71 10.77 -7.12
N THR A 97 1.77 11.48 -6.73
CA THR A 97 2.54 12.35 -7.64
C THR A 97 3.19 11.54 -8.74
N MET A 98 3.79 10.39 -8.39
CA MET A 98 4.42 9.51 -9.38
C MET A 98 3.40 8.94 -10.36
N LEU A 99 2.20 8.55 -9.89
CA LEU A 99 1.12 8.06 -10.74
C LEU A 99 0.59 9.16 -11.67
N ALA A 100 0.41 10.39 -11.17
CA ALA A 100 -0.03 11.52 -11.97
C ALA A 100 0.90 11.76 -13.16
N THR A 101 2.22 11.75 -12.94
CA THR A 101 3.22 11.92 -14.01
C THR A 101 3.17 10.81 -15.07
N ARG A 102 2.70 9.60 -14.72
CA ARG A 102 2.54 8.48 -15.68
C ARG A 102 1.23 8.53 -16.46
N LEU A 103 0.26 9.34 -16.02
CA LEU A 103 -1.02 9.55 -16.71
C LEU A 103 -0.98 10.76 -17.65
N GLU A 104 0.02 11.63 -17.52
CA GLU A 104 0.23 12.79 -18.39
C GLU A 104 0.86 12.45 -19.75
N THR A 105 1.24 11.19 -19.98
CA THR A 105 1.65 10.65 -21.30
C THR A 105 0.47 10.04 -22.04
#